data_AF-A0A846NBN7-F1
#
_entry.id   AF-A0A846NBN7-F1
#
_cell.length_a   1.000
_cell.length_b   1.000
_cell.length_c   1.000
_cell.angle_alpha   90.00
_cell.angle_beta   90.00
_cell.angle_gamma   90.00
#
_symmetry.space_group_name_H-M   'P 1'
#
loop_
_entity.id
_entity.type
_entity.pdbx_description
1 polymer ?
#
loop_
_entity_poly.entity_id
_entity_poly.type
_entity_poly.pdbx_seq_one_letter_code
_entity_poly.pdbx_strand_id
1 'polypeptide(L)'
;MRGRLIETVGNVVRQLNFEFIRSEVAPEDPIEVQRKKIQVRQRAYEVLIETAINLVGVESKVAGFSDEEIDQTFRHIIQTLETWEALEKQE
;
A
#
# COMPACT_ATOMS: atom_id res chain seq x y z
N MET A 1 4.91 8.03 -16.55
CA MET A 1 4.23 6.88 -15.90
C MET A 1 3.41 6.04 -16.87
N ARG A 2 2.90 6.58 -17.98
CA ARG A 2 2.22 5.78 -19.01
C ARG A 2 3.07 4.58 -19.46
N GLY A 3 2.50 3.37 -19.46
CA GLY A 3 3.24 2.12 -19.73
C GLY A 3 4.16 1.65 -18.61
N ARG A 4 4.20 2.34 -17.47
CA ARG A 4 5.04 2.04 -16.29
C ARG A 4 4.27 2.18 -14.97
N LEU A 5 2.94 2.17 -15.01
CA LEU A 5 2.14 2.34 -13.79
C LEU A 5 2.43 1.20 -12.81
N ILE A 6 2.35 -0.03 -13.29
CA ILE A 6 2.58 -1.22 -12.48
C ILE A 6 3.99 -1.27 -11.87
N GLU A 7 5.02 -0.89 -12.64
CA GLU A 7 6.40 -0.84 -12.15
C GLU A 7 6.54 0.20 -11.04
N THR A 8 5.95 1.38 -11.25
CA THR A 8 6.01 2.50 -10.31
C THR A 8 5.29 2.16 -9.01
N VAL A 9 4.04 1.69 -9.10
CA VAL A 9 3.26 1.27 -7.93
C VAL A 9 3.88 0.06 -7.26
N GLY A 10 4.41 -0.90 -8.01
CA GLY A 10 5.14 -2.05 -7.46
C GLY A 10 6.39 -1.64 -6.66
N ASN A 11 7.11 -0.62 -7.11
CA ASN A 11 8.24 -0.05 -6.36
C ASN A 11 7.78 0.63 -5.06
N VAL A 12 6.67 1.36 -5.10
CA VAL A 12 6.04 1.96 -3.91
C VAL A 12 5.59 0.88 -2.93
N VAL A 13 4.84 -0.13 -3.39
CA VAL A 13 4.41 -1.30 -2.61
C VAL A 13 5.59 -1.97 -1.94
N ARG A 14 6.71 -2.17 -2.65
CA ARG A 14 7.91 -2.77 -2.06
C ARG A 14 8.48 -1.94 -0.91
N GLN A 15 8.54 -0.62 -1.07
CA GLN A 15 9.00 0.27 0.00
C GLN A 15 8.03 0.25 1.19
N LEU A 16 6.73 0.31 0.93
CA LEU A 16 5.71 0.22 1.97
C LEU A 16 5.78 -1.11 2.71
N ASN A 17 6.02 -2.23 2.03
CA ASN A 17 6.20 -3.54 2.67
C ASN A 17 7.36 -3.52 3.68
N PHE A 18 8.49 -2.92 3.34
CA PHE A 18 9.61 -2.80 4.28
C PHE A 18 9.24 -1.95 5.49
N GLU A 19 8.62 -0.80 5.28
CA GLU A 19 8.21 0.08 6.39
C GLU A 19 7.11 -0.54 7.26
N PHE A 20 6.19 -1.30 6.65
CA PHE A 20 5.11 -2.00 7.33
C PHE A 20 5.65 -3.09 8.26
N ILE A 21 6.55 -3.95 7.74
CA ILE A 21 7.20 -5.02 8.51
C ILE A 21 8.07 -4.43 9.63
N ARG A 22 8.86 -3.39 9.35
CA ARG A 22 9.67 -2.71 10.36
C ARG A 22 8.84 -2.04 11.46
N SER A 23 7.55 -1.81 11.20
CA SER A 23 6.61 -1.20 12.13
C SER A 23 5.72 -2.24 12.85
N GLU A 24 6.18 -3.49 12.96
CA GLU A 24 5.59 -4.50 13.85
C GLU A 24 5.52 -4.01 15.29
N VAL A 25 4.32 -4.07 15.87
CA VAL A 25 4.03 -3.55 17.21
C VAL A 25 4.27 -4.65 18.23
N ALA A 26 5.29 -4.49 19.05
CA ALA A 26 5.58 -5.45 20.11
C ALA A 26 4.88 -5.03 21.42
N PRO A 27 4.29 -5.95 22.20
CA PRO A 27 3.65 -5.62 23.47
C PRO A 27 4.57 -4.92 24.48
N GLU A 28 5.87 -5.21 24.42
CA GLU A 28 6.92 -4.63 25.26
C GLU A 28 7.39 -3.23 24.82
N ASP A 29 6.99 -2.76 23.63
CA ASP A 29 7.36 -1.42 23.18
C ASP A 29 6.76 -0.34 24.11
N PRO A 30 7.47 0.77 24.38
CA PRO A 30 6.85 1.92 25.03
C PRO A 30 5.61 2.40 24.26
N ILE A 31 4.57 2.86 24.96
CA ILE A 31 3.29 3.28 24.35
C ILE A 31 3.49 4.28 23.20
N GLU A 32 4.43 5.23 23.35
CA GLU A 32 4.72 6.22 22.29
C GLU A 32 5.39 5.60 21.06
N VAL A 33 6.14 4.50 21.22
CA VAL A 33 6.72 3.74 20.10
C VAL A 33 5.63 2.93 19.41
N GLN A 34 4.77 2.25 20.16
CA GLN A 34 3.61 1.53 19.60
C GLN A 34 2.73 2.46 18.77
N ARG A 35 2.39 3.65 19.30
CA ARG A 35 1.60 4.66 18.59
C ARG A 35 2.25 5.07 17.26
N LYS A 36 3.56 5.30 17.24
CA LYS A 36 4.28 5.66 16.01
C LYS A 36 4.26 4.53 14.98
N LYS A 37 4.47 3.29 15.42
CA LYS A 37 4.42 2.11 14.56
C LYS A 37 3.04 1.90 13.93
N ILE A 38 1.99 2.02 14.74
CA ILE A 38 0.59 2.00 14.27
C ILE A 38 0.34 3.09 13.23
N GLN A 39 0.80 4.32 13.47
CA GLN A 39 0.64 5.42 12.51
C GLN A 39 1.37 5.17 11.18
N VAL A 40 2.53 4.51 11.20
CA VAL A 40 3.24 4.14 9.96
C VAL A 40 2.42 3.13 9.16
N ARG A 41 1.91 2.09 9.81
CA ARG A 41 1.06 1.08 9.16
C ARG A 41 -0.24 1.67 8.64
N GLN A 42 -0.91 2.52 9.42
CA GLN A 42 -2.10 3.26 8.98
C GLN A 42 -1.81 4.06 7.70
N ARG A 43 -0.72 4.82 7.65
CA ARG A 43 -0.36 5.61 6.46
C ARG A 43 -0.03 4.73 5.27
N ALA A 44 0.58 3.57 5.48
CA ALA A 44 0.84 2.62 4.40
C ALA A 44 -0.48 2.11 3.78
N TYR A 45 -1.47 1.78 4.62
CA TYR A 45 -2.83 1.46 4.17
C TYR A 45 -3.46 2.62 3.38
N GLU A 46 -3.44 3.83 3.95
CA GLU A 46 -3.98 5.03 3.30
C GLU A 46 -3.38 5.25 1.92
N VAL A 47 -2.05 5.16 1.77
CA VAL A 47 -1.37 5.35 0.47
C VAL A 47 -1.89 4.35 -0.58
N LEU A 48 -2.05 3.07 -0.23
CA LEU A 48 -2.54 2.06 -1.18
C LEU A 48 -4.02 2.26 -1.52
N ILE A 49 -4.85 2.61 -0.54
CA ILE A 49 -6.28 2.86 -0.73
C ILE A 49 -6.50 4.11 -1.61
N GLU A 50 -5.81 5.21 -1.32
CA GLU A 50 -5.89 6.44 -2.12
C GLU A 50 -5.36 6.21 -3.54
N THR A 51 -4.27 5.44 -3.68
CA THR A 51 -3.78 5.04 -5.01
C THR A 51 -4.85 4.27 -5.78
N ALA A 52 -5.52 3.30 -5.14
CA ALA A 52 -6.60 2.55 -5.75
C ALA A 52 -7.78 3.46 -6.17
N ILE A 53 -8.21 4.38 -5.31
CA ILE A 53 -9.31 5.32 -5.60
C ILE A 53 -8.96 6.21 -6.81
N ASN A 54 -7.74 6.75 -6.86
CA ASN A 54 -7.26 7.60 -7.95
C ASN A 54 -7.21 6.85 -9.30
N LEU A 55 -6.97 5.54 -9.28
CA LEU A 55 -6.97 4.71 -10.47
C LEU A 55 -8.37 4.42 -11.04
N VAL A 56 -9.41 4.34 -10.19
CA VAL A 56 -10.82 4.25 -10.64
C VAL A 56 -11.33 5.61 -11.16
N GLY A 57 -10.77 6.70 -10.65
CA GLY A 57 -11.23 8.06 -10.90
C GLY A 57 -10.93 8.63 -12.28
N VAL A 58 -11.29 9.90 -12.48
CA VAL A 58 -11.00 10.66 -13.71
C VAL A 58 -9.48 10.81 -13.93
N GLU A 59 -8.70 10.76 -12.86
CA GLU A 59 -7.25 10.96 -12.87
C GLU A 59 -6.51 9.92 -13.72
N SER A 60 -6.94 8.65 -13.70
CA SER A 60 -6.33 7.60 -14.52
C SER A 60 -6.49 7.84 -16.02
N LYS A 61 -7.64 8.37 -16.42
CA LYS A 61 -7.93 8.77 -17.81
C LYS A 61 -7.10 9.98 -18.22
N VAL A 62 -6.96 10.97 -17.35
CA VAL A 62 -6.11 12.15 -17.58
C VAL A 62 -4.64 11.75 -17.70
N ALA A 63 -4.17 10.83 -16.86
CA ALA A 63 -2.81 10.30 -16.90
C ALA A 63 -2.56 9.34 -18.08
N GLY A 64 -3.64 8.87 -18.73
CA GLY A 64 -3.61 8.08 -19.95
C GLY A 64 -3.21 6.62 -19.75
N PHE A 65 -3.47 6.04 -18.57
CA PHE A 65 -3.21 4.62 -18.30
C PHE A 65 -4.19 3.73 -19.07
N SER A 66 -3.74 2.54 -19.46
CA SER A 66 -4.63 1.53 -20.03
C SER A 66 -5.39 0.80 -18.93
N ASP A 67 -6.57 0.27 -19.28
CA ASP A 67 -7.35 -0.57 -18.37
C ASP A 67 -6.56 -1.78 -17.88
N GLU A 68 -5.70 -2.36 -18.74
CA GLU A 68 -4.85 -3.47 -18.35
C GLU A 68 -3.75 -3.08 -17.34
N GLU A 69 -3.12 -1.91 -17.49
CA GLU A 69 -2.18 -1.40 -16.49
C GLU A 69 -2.88 -1.17 -15.14
N ILE A 70 -4.10 -0.62 -15.19
CA ILE A 70 -4.92 -0.34 -14.02
C ILE A 70 -5.31 -1.66 -13.32
N ASP A 71 -5.82 -2.65 -14.05
CA ASP A 71 -6.25 -3.94 -13.50
C ASP A 71 -5.11 -4.73 -12.87
N GLN A 72 -3.94 -4.76 -13.52
CA GLN A 72 -2.76 -5.41 -12.96
C GLN A 72 -2.31 -4.70 -11.67
N THR A 73 -2.38 -3.36 -11.65
CA THR A 73 -2.03 -2.56 -10.48
C THR A 73 -3.00 -2.80 -9.33
N PHE A 74 -4.32 -2.87 -9.59
CA PHE A 74 -5.32 -3.20 -8.58
C PHE A 74 -5.09 -4.57 -7.95
N ARG A 75 -4.83 -5.61 -8.76
CA ARG A 75 -4.52 -6.94 -8.23
C ARG A 75 -3.33 -6.90 -7.29
N HIS A 76 -2.30 -6.13 -7.65
CA HIS A 76 -1.12 -5.97 -6.80
C HIS A 76 -1.42 -5.26 -5.48
N ILE A 77 -2.23 -4.20 -5.51
CA ILE A 77 -2.66 -3.48 -4.31
C ILE A 77 -3.47 -4.41 -3.40
N ILE A 78 -4.48 -5.10 -3.94
CA ILE A 78 -5.36 -6.01 -3.18
C ILE A 78 -4.54 -7.10 -2.49
N GLN A 79 -3.67 -7.78 -3.25
CA GLN A 79 -2.82 -8.85 -2.69
C GLN A 79 -1.90 -8.34 -1.56
N THR A 80 -1.41 -7.10 -1.67
CA THR A 80 -0.58 -6.48 -0.64
C THR A 80 -1.39 -6.21 0.62
N LEU A 81 -2.59 -5.65 0.48
CA LEU A 81 -3.50 -5.36 1.59
C LEU A 81 -3.92 -6.65 2.32
N GLU A 82 -4.27 -7.71 1.57
CA GLU A 82 -4.57 -9.04 2.13
C GLU A 82 -3.38 -9.62 2.91
N THR A 83 -2.17 -9.42 2.41
CA THR A 83 -0.95 -9.88 3.08
C THR A 83 -0.73 -9.14 4.39
N TRP A 84 -0.89 -7.81 4.40
CA TRP A 84 -0.75 -7.00 5.62
C TRP A 84 -1.79 -7.36 6.67
N GLU A 85 -3.05 -7.51 6.27
CA GLU A 85 -4.12 -7.94 7.18
C GLU A 85 -3.83 -9.33 7.77
N ALA A 86 -3.33 -10.26 6.96
CA ALA A 86 -2.97 -11.59 7.41
C ALA A 86 -1.79 -11.60 8.38
N LEU A 87 -0.82 -10.69 8.22
CA LEU A 87 0.30 -10.51 9.14
C LEU A 87 -0.20 -9.94 10.48
N GLU A 88 -0.99 -8.87 10.44
CA GLU A 88 -1.54 -8.26 11.66
C GLU A 88 -2.44 -9.21 12.45
N LYS A 89 -3.10 -10.17 11.80
CA LYS A 89 -3.87 -11.23 12.48
C LYS A 89 -3.02 -12.28 13.19
N GLN A 90 -1.74 -12.39 12.86
CA GLN A 90 -0.80 -13.34 13.47
C GLN A 90 -0.03 -12.74 14.65
N GLU A 91 -0.06 -11.42 14.80
CA GLU A 91 0.52 -10.64 15.91
C GLU A 91 -0.41 -10.62 17.13
#